data_AF-A0A5U4EAD1-F1
#
_entry.id   AF-A0A5U4EAD1-F1
#
_cell.length_a   1.000
_cell.length_b   1.000
_cell.length_c   1.000
_cell.angle_alpha   90.00
_cell.angle_beta   90.00
_cell.angle_gamma   90.00
#
_symmetry.space_group_name_H-M   'P 1'
#
loop_
_entity.id
_entity.type
_entity.pdbx_description
1 polymer ?
#
loop_
_entity_poly.entity_id
_entity_poly.type
_entity_poly.pdbx_seq_one_letter_code
_entity_poly.pdbx_strand_id
1 'polypeptide(L)'
;MNGKNDALENFTWCTLVALNIARIDNKIHSSFSEHIFIFNWLVVAKKSKLFSKLIAQDIDWLLMEGRSKGVNANLKFKIEYLRSVCCKKLVSQSVLFKFTRAFENLKLMGWESYFISLGKWNALLNAEINTPGNFIYISEQKVRECFDKNGALLCQLKLRVCGDVQTAEQVFNDNGLILDIEQNTELNQTFFVLRPEKNTMTYEDLP
;
A
#
# COMPACT_ATOMS: atom_id res chain seq x y z
N MET A 1 20.40 4.59 21.54
CA MET A 1 19.60 4.02 20.43
C MET A 1 18.58 4.99 19.80
N ASN A 2 18.38 6.22 20.31
CA ASN A 2 17.32 7.12 19.79
C ASN A 2 17.70 7.92 18.52
N GLY A 3 18.98 8.25 18.33
CA GLY A 3 19.40 9.19 17.26
C GLY A 3 19.23 8.70 15.81
N LYS A 4 19.30 7.39 15.53
CA LYS A 4 19.01 6.88 14.18
C LYS A 4 17.50 6.97 13.88
N ASN A 5 16.65 6.60 14.83
CA ASN A 5 15.19 6.68 14.67
C ASN A 5 14.74 8.13 14.50
N ASP A 6 15.27 9.06 15.30
CA ASP A 6 14.95 10.49 15.16
C ASP A 6 15.39 11.02 13.78
N ALA A 7 16.57 10.61 13.28
CA ALA A 7 17.05 10.99 11.95
C ALA A 7 16.19 10.39 10.82
N LEU A 8 15.75 9.14 10.97
CA LEU A 8 14.91 8.44 10.00
C LEU A 8 13.48 8.99 10.00
N GLU A 9 12.95 9.34 11.17
CA GLU A 9 11.67 10.05 11.31
C GLU A 9 11.70 11.40 10.59
N ASN A 10 12.75 12.20 10.80
CA ASN A 10 12.92 13.49 10.13
C ASN A 10 13.00 13.32 8.60
N PHE A 11 13.81 12.38 8.12
CA PHE A 11 13.93 12.08 6.69
C PHE A 11 12.61 11.67 6.04
N THR A 12 11.92 10.70 6.65
CA THR A 12 10.64 10.22 6.11
C THR A 12 9.59 11.32 6.15
N TRP A 13 9.56 12.14 7.20
CA TRP A 13 8.67 13.31 7.27
C TRP A 13 8.94 14.30 6.14
N CYS A 14 10.19 14.75 6.01
CA CYS A 14 10.56 15.72 4.98
C CYS A 14 10.24 15.20 3.57
N THR A 15 10.46 13.91 3.32
CA THR A 15 10.16 13.31 2.01
C THR A 15 8.66 13.30 1.72
N LEU A 16 7.83 12.89 2.68
CA LEU A 16 6.36 12.86 2.52
C LEU A 16 5.76 14.26 2.43
N VAL A 17 6.29 15.22 3.19
CA VAL A 17 5.89 16.64 3.09
C VAL A 17 6.25 17.20 1.71
N ALA A 18 7.47 16.97 1.23
CA ALA A 18 7.87 17.40 -0.11
C ALA A 18 6.99 16.78 -1.21
N LEU A 19 6.62 15.50 -1.04
CA LEU A 19 5.70 14.81 -1.94
C LEU A 19 4.31 15.47 -1.95
N ASN A 20 3.76 15.79 -0.79
CA ASN A 20 2.46 16.45 -0.69
C ASN A 20 2.48 17.88 -1.27
N ILE A 21 3.54 18.65 -1.03
CA ILE A 21 3.72 19.96 -1.65
C ILE A 21 3.74 19.83 -3.18
N ALA A 22 4.49 18.87 -3.72
CA ALA A 22 4.53 18.64 -5.18
C ALA A 22 3.17 18.23 -5.77
N ARG A 23 2.31 17.55 -5.00
CA ARG A 23 0.94 17.24 -5.40
C ARG A 23 0.06 18.48 -5.42
N ILE A 24 0.18 19.35 -4.42
CA ILE A 24 -0.54 20.65 -4.35
C ILE A 24 -0.11 21.54 -5.52
N ASP A 25 1.19 21.55 -5.85
CA ASP A 25 1.76 22.26 -7.00
C ASP A 25 1.38 21.65 -8.36
N ASN A 26 0.53 20.61 -8.41
CA ASN A 26 0.16 19.90 -9.64
C ASN A 26 1.37 19.39 -10.44
N LYS A 27 2.44 18.92 -9.77
CA LYS A 27 3.61 18.30 -10.43
C LYS A 27 3.49 16.78 -10.57
N ILE A 28 2.49 16.18 -9.91
CA ILE A 28 2.31 14.73 -9.82
C ILE A 28 0.90 14.38 -10.29
N HIS A 29 0.82 13.64 -11.40
CA HIS A 29 -0.44 13.28 -12.07
C HIS A 29 -0.62 11.77 -12.25
N SER A 30 0.41 10.98 -11.96
CA SER A 30 0.43 9.53 -12.14
C SER A 30 1.42 8.88 -11.20
N SER A 31 1.29 7.57 -10.98
CA SER A 31 2.24 6.76 -10.22
C SER A 31 3.66 6.84 -10.79
N PHE A 32 3.79 7.04 -12.12
CA PHE A 32 5.09 7.28 -12.75
C PHE A 32 5.69 8.62 -12.34
N SER A 33 4.93 9.72 -12.46
CA SER A 33 5.43 11.05 -12.03
C SER A 33 5.73 11.10 -10.53
N GLU A 34 4.96 10.39 -9.70
CA GLU A 34 5.22 10.25 -8.27
C GLU A 34 6.54 9.54 -8.01
N HIS A 35 6.77 8.40 -8.68
CA HIS A 35 8.02 7.66 -8.58
C HIS A 35 9.22 8.52 -8.98
N ILE A 36 9.14 9.21 -10.11
CA ILE A 36 10.21 10.08 -10.61
C ILE A 36 10.48 11.24 -9.64
N PHE A 37 9.43 11.86 -9.10
CA PHE A 37 9.58 12.92 -8.11
C PHE A 37 10.33 12.42 -6.87
N ILE A 38 9.88 11.32 -6.26
CA ILE A 38 10.51 10.76 -5.06
C ILE A 38 11.95 10.37 -5.36
N PHE A 39 12.21 9.69 -6.48
CA PHE A 39 13.55 9.27 -6.85
C PHE A 39 14.50 10.46 -7.02
N ASN A 40 14.08 11.49 -7.75
CA ASN A 40 14.90 12.69 -7.95
C ASN A 40 15.11 13.46 -6.65
N TRP A 41 14.10 13.54 -5.78
CA TRP A 41 14.22 14.15 -4.47
C TRP A 41 15.26 13.42 -3.62
N LEU A 42 15.28 12.08 -3.62
CA LEU A 42 16.28 11.27 -2.91
C LEU A 42 17.70 11.51 -3.45
N VAL A 43 17.87 11.62 -4.78
CA VAL A 43 19.15 11.93 -5.41
C VAL A 43 19.67 13.29 -4.94
N VAL A 44 18.80 14.31 -4.94
CA VAL A 44 19.15 15.67 -4.48
C VAL A 44 19.47 15.67 -2.99
N ALA A 45 18.65 15.02 -2.17
CA ALA A 45 18.86 14.93 -0.72
C ALA A 45 20.21 14.28 -0.38
N LYS A 46 20.58 13.20 -1.09
CA LYS A 46 21.89 12.54 -0.96
C LYS A 46 23.03 13.46 -1.39
N LYS A 47 22.93 14.07 -2.58
CA LYS A 47 23.99 14.94 -3.13
C LYS A 47 24.26 16.15 -2.23
N SER A 48 23.20 16.75 -1.70
CA SER A 48 23.27 17.92 -0.81
C SER A 48 23.56 17.56 0.65
N LYS A 49 23.72 16.27 0.98
CA LYS A 49 23.98 15.77 2.35
C LYS A 49 23.01 16.34 3.39
N LEU A 50 21.72 16.43 3.03
CA LEU A 50 20.69 17.07 3.87
C LEU A 50 20.40 16.33 5.17
N PHE A 51 20.74 15.03 5.24
CA PHE A 51 20.43 14.18 6.37
C PHE A 51 21.68 13.58 7.00
N SER A 52 21.53 13.14 8.25
CA SER A 52 22.58 12.49 9.02
C SER A 52 23.16 11.28 8.29
N LYS A 53 24.48 11.06 8.43
CA LYS A 53 25.16 9.87 7.91
C LYS A 53 24.55 8.56 8.44
N LEU A 54 23.87 8.59 9.58
CA LEU A 54 23.20 7.45 10.20
C LEU A 54 22.13 6.80 9.31
N ILE A 55 21.56 7.55 8.36
CA ILE A 55 20.52 7.06 7.45
C ILE A 55 20.99 6.96 6.00
N ALA A 56 22.29 7.15 5.74
CA ALA A 56 22.82 7.13 4.38
C ALA A 56 22.56 5.78 3.69
N GLN A 57 22.67 4.67 4.44
CA GLN A 57 22.35 3.33 3.95
C GLN A 57 20.87 3.17 3.59
N ASP A 58 19.96 3.76 4.37
CA ASP A 58 18.51 3.70 4.11
C ASP A 58 18.16 4.45 2.82
N ILE A 59 18.78 5.62 2.59
CA ILE A 59 18.64 6.38 1.33
C ILE A 59 19.22 5.60 0.14
N ASP A 60 20.37 4.97 0.32
CA ASP A 60 21.03 4.18 -0.72
C ASP A 60 20.22 2.96 -1.12
N TRP A 61 19.62 2.28 -0.14
CA TRP A 61 18.68 1.19 -0.38
C TRP A 61 17.45 1.66 -1.16
N LEU A 62 16.84 2.79 -0.80
CA LEU A 62 15.70 3.36 -1.55
C LEU A 62 16.08 3.72 -2.99
N LEU A 63 17.25 4.33 -3.20
CA LEU A 63 17.75 4.66 -4.54
C LEU A 63 18.04 3.41 -5.38
N MET A 64 18.62 2.38 -4.78
CA MET A 64 18.87 1.10 -5.46
C MET A 64 17.57 0.45 -5.88
N GLU A 65 16.59 0.35 -4.98
CA GLU A 65 15.28 -0.22 -5.26
C GLU A 65 14.52 0.58 -6.31
N GLY A 66 14.57 1.91 -6.22
CA GLY A 66 13.94 2.79 -7.20
C GLY A 66 14.51 2.61 -8.60
N ARG A 67 15.84 2.47 -8.70
CA ARG A 67 16.53 2.25 -9.97
C ARG A 67 16.23 0.88 -10.57
N SER A 68 16.20 -0.17 -9.75
CA SER A 68 16.05 -1.55 -10.23
C SER A 68 14.62 -1.89 -10.63
N LYS A 69 13.62 -1.37 -9.91
CA LYS A 69 12.20 -1.74 -10.08
C LYS A 69 11.33 -0.63 -10.67
N GLY A 70 11.85 0.59 -10.82
CA GLY A 70 11.08 1.74 -11.32
C GLY A 70 9.82 1.96 -10.48
N VAL A 71 8.68 2.21 -11.13
CA VAL A 71 7.37 2.42 -10.46
C VAL A 71 7.01 1.26 -9.52
N ASN A 72 7.41 0.03 -9.88
CA ASN A 72 7.16 -1.17 -9.08
C ASN A 72 8.00 -1.24 -7.79
N ALA A 73 8.96 -0.32 -7.60
CA ALA A 73 9.71 -0.20 -6.35
C ALA A 73 8.83 0.24 -5.17
N ASN A 74 7.67 0.84 -5.47
CA ASN A 74 6.71 1.38 -4.50
C ASN A 74 7.39 2.25 -3.42
N LEU A 75 8.22 3.20 -3.87
CA LEU A 75 9.08 4.00 -2.98
C LEU A 75 8.29 4.74 -1.90
N LYS A 76 7.10 5.26 -2.24
CA LYS A 76 6.20 5.91 -1.28
C LYS A 76 5.84 4.96 -0.14
N PHE A 77 5.35 3.76 -0.44
CA PHE A 77 5.01 2.75 0.56
C PHE A 77 6.20 2.43 1.46
N LYS A 78 7.40 2.28 0.89
CA LYS A 78 8.61 2.00 1.68
C LYS A 78 8.97 3.14 2.62
N ILE A 79 8.84 4.39 2.18
CA ILE A 79 9.06 5.57 3.02
C ILE A 79 8.00 5.65 4.14
N GLU A 80 6.73 5.40 3.81
CA GLU A 80 5.64 5.32 4.80
C GLU A 80 5.86 4.18 5.80
N TYR A 81 6.42 3.06 5.35
CA TYR A 81 6.76 1.91 6.20
C TYR A 81 7.92 2.25 7.14
N LEU A 82 9.01 2.83 6.64
CA LEU A 82 10.12 3.31 7.47
C LEU A 82 9.65 4.33 8.50
N ARG A 83 8.68 5.19 8.13
CA ARG A 83 8.07 6.14 9.06
C ARG A 83 7.28 5.43 10.16
N SER A 84 6.45 4.45 9.81
CA SER A 84 5.57 3.78 10.77
C SER A 84 6.34 3.01 11.84
N VAL A 85 7.53 2.48 11.51
CA VAL A 85 8.38 1.76 12.46
C VAL A 85 9.23 2.68 13.34
N CYS A 86 9.50 3.92 12.91
CA CYS A 86 10.35 4.86 13.66
C CYS A 86 9.57 5.95 14.41
N CYS A 87 8.35 6.28 13.99
CA CYS A 87 7.57 7.34 14.61
C CYS A 87 6.90 6.85 15.90
N LYS A 88 7.07 7.60 16.99
CA LYS A 88 6.45 7.31 18.29
C LYS A 88 4.97 7.72 18.38
N LYS A 89 4.49 8.51 17.42
CA LYS A 89 3.09 8.98 17.36
C LYS A 89 2.28 8.09 16.42
N LEU A 90 1.01 7.88 16.74
CA LEU A 90 0.02 7.27 15.85
C LEU A 90 -0.16 8.17 14.62
N VAL A 91 0.60 7.88 13.56
CA VAL A 91 0.37 8.48 12.24
C VAL A 91 -0.81 7.75 11.63
N SER A 92 -1.86 8.48 11.23
CA SER A 92 -2.96 7.90 10.47
C SER A 92 -2.41 7.28 9.18
N GLN A 93 -2.60 5.97 9.01
CA GLN A 93 -2.14 5.21 7.86
C GLN A 93 -3.28 5.10 6.86
N SER A 94 -3.01 5.39 5.58
CA SER A 94 -3.99 5.25 4.52
C SER A 94 -4.44 3.79 4.37
N VAL A 95 -5.65 3.58 3.85
CA VAL A 95 -6.19 2.24 3.60
C VAL A 95 -5.28 1.48 2.61
N LEU A 96 -4.76 2.16 1.58
CA LEU A 96 -3.80 1.58 0.63
C LEU A 96 -2.49 1.15 1.30
N PHE A 97 -1.99 1.91 2.28
CA PHE A 97 -0.79 1.53 3.02
C PHE A 97 -1.05 0.25 3.84
N LYS A 98 -2.13 0.23 4.62
CA LYS A 98 -2.55 -0.95 5.40
C LYS A 98 -2.77 -2.17 4.50
N PHE A 99 -3.43 -1.96 3.37
CA PHE A 99 -3.67 -2.98 2.33
C PHE A 99 -2.35 -3.54 1.79
N THR A 100 -1.42 -2.68 1.37
CA THR A 100 -0.12 -3.10 0.84
C THR A 100 0.69 -3.85 1.91
N ARG A 101 0.65 -3.38 3.16
CA ARG A 101 1.34 -4.03 4.29
C ARG A 101 0.76 -5.41 4.61
N ALA A 102 -0.55 -5.58 4.54
CA ALA A 102 -1.18 -6.90 4.71
C ALA A 102 -0.68 -7.89 3.66
N PHE A 103 -0.56 -7.49 2.39
CA PHE A 103 -0.01 -8.33 1.32
C PHE A 103 1.47 -8.68 1.55
N GLU A 104 2.30 -7.75 2.02
CA GLU A 104 3.69 -8.04 2.37
C GLU A 104 3.78 -9.03 3.54
N ASN A 105 2.95 -8.89 4.58
CA ASN A 105 2.90 -9.84 5.69
C ASN A 105 2.49 -11.25 5.21
N LEU A 106 1.46 -11.34 4.37
CA LEU A 106 1.00 -12.61 3.80
C LEU A 106 2.09 -13.27 2.95
N LYS A 107 2.80 -12.48 2.14
CA LYS A 107 3.93 -12.97 1.34
C LYS A 107 5.03 -13.58 2.21
N LEU A 108 5.35 -12.98 3.35
CA LEU A 108 6.30 -13.54 4.32
C LEU A 108 5.82 -14.87 4.93
N MET A 109 4.50 -15.07 4.99
CA MET A 109 3.86 -16.31 5.43
C MET A 109 3.69 -17.34 4.29
N GLY A 110 4.26 -17.09 3.11
CA GLY A 110 4.20 -18.00 1.97
C GLY A 110 2.91 -17.91 1.14
N TRP A 111 2.10 -16.87 1.32
CA TRP A 111 0.95 -16.62 0.45
C TRP A 111 1.37 -16.06 -0.90
N GLU A 112 0.65 -16.47 -1.94
CA GLU A 112 0.81 -15.93 -3.28
C GLU A 112 -0.36 -15.02 -3.65
N SER A 113 -0.04 -13.87 -4.25
CA SER A 113 -0.99 -12.82 -4.58
C SER A 113 -1.00 -12.54 -6.07
N TYR A 114 -2.17 -12.64 -6.68
CA TYR A 114 -2.38 -12.55 -8.13
C TYR A 114 -3.27 -11.38 -8.50
N PHE A 115 -2.66 -10.35 -9.08
CA PHE A 115 -3.37 -9.24 -9.70
C PHE A 115 -3.70 -9.60 -11.14
N ILE A 116 -4.98 -9.74 -11.45
CA ILE A 116 -5.45 -10.29 -12.72
C ILE A 116 -6.32 -9.28 -13.49
N SER A 117 -6.41 -9.48 -14.80
CA SER A 117 -7.26 -8.67 -15.67
C SER A 117 -8.75 -8.87 -15.34
N LEU A 118 -9.59 -7.89 -15.68
CA LEU A 118 -11.03 -7.95 -15.45
C LEU A 118 -11.68 -9.19 -16.11
N GLY A 119 -11.23 -9.59 -17.30
CA GLY A 119 -11.73 -10.80 -17.97
C GLY A 119 -11.43 -12.08 -17.18
N LYS A 120 -10.19 -12.24 -16.69
CA LYS A 120 -9.82 -13.38 -15.83
C LYS A 120 -10.56 -13.35 -14.50
N TRP A 121 -10.77 -12.17 -13.93
CA TRP A 121 -11.55 -11.98 -12.71
C TRP A 121 -13.01 -12.44 -12.89
N ASN A 122 -13.67 -12.04 -13.98
CA ASN A 122 -15.05 -12.44 -14.24
C ASN A 122 -15.21 -13.95 -14.45
N ALA A 123 -14.24 -14.60 -15.11
CA ALA A 123 -14.19 -16.05 -15.21
C ALA A 123 -14.03 -16.71 -13.83
N LEU A 124 -13.15 -16.13 -12.99
CA LEU A 124 -12.90 -16.59 -11.62
C LEU A 124 -14.11 -16.43 -10.70
N LEU A 125 -14.99 -15.46 -10.90
CA LEU A 125 -16.19 -15.31 -10.06
C LEU A 125 -17.08 -16.57 -10.12
N ASN A 126 -17.10 -17.29 -11.24
CA ASN A 126 -17.98 -18.44 -11.46
C ASN A 126 -17.24 -19.79 -11.45
N ALA A 127 -15.93 -19.79 -11.18
CA ALA A 127 -15.12 -21.01 -11.21
C ALA A 127 -14.86 -21.55 -9.80
N GLU A 128 -14.94 -22.86 -9.61
CA GLU A 128 -14.37 -23.53 -8.44
C GLU A 128 -12.83 -23.54 -8.57
N ILE A 129 -12.11 -23.24 -7.49
CA ILE A 129 -10.64 -23.40 -7.45
C ILE A 129 -10.34 -24.42 -6.37
N ASN A 130 -9.92 -25.60 -6.80
CA ASN A 130 -9.46 -26.67 -5.90
C ASN A 130 -7.93 -26.80 -5.91
N THR A 131 -7.22 -25.74 -6.29
CA THR A 131 -5.76 -25.72 -6.24
C THR A 131 -5.32 -25.66 -4.77
N PRO A 132 -4.53 -26.65 -4.30
CA PRO A 132 -4.01 -26.62 -2.94
C PRO A 132 -3.00 -25.47 -2.80
N GLY A 133 -3.12 -24.70 -1.71
CA GLY A 133 -2.24 -23.58 -1.42
C GLY A 133 -3.00 -22.34 -0.94
N ASN A 134 -2.23 -21.32 -0.57
CA ASN A 134 -2.72 -20.08 0.01
C ASN A 134 -2.63 -18.96 -1.02
N PHE A 135 -3.78 -18.58 -1.59
CA PHE A 135 -3.84 -17.68 -2.73
C PHE A 135 -4.81 -16.52 -2.49
N ILE A 136 -4.42 -15.33 -2.92
CA ILE A 136 -5.32 -14.18 -3.04
C ILE A 136 -5.35 -13.72 -4.49
N TYR A 137 -6.55 -13.66 -5.06
CA TYR A 137 -6.79 -13.09 -6.39
C TYR A 137 -7.52 -11.76 -6.27
N ILE A 138 -7.12 -10.80 -7.10
CA ILE A 138 -7.73 -9.47 -7.12
C ILE A 138 -7.70 -8.88 -8.53
N SER A 139 -8.75 -8.13 -8.90
CA SER A 139 -8.76 -7.39 -10.16
C SER A 139 -7.78 -6.20 -10.09
N GLU A 140 -6.77 -6.22 -10.95
CA GLU A 140 -5.79 -5.13 -11.08
C GLU A 140 -6.47 -3.81 -11.46
N GLN A 141 -7.48 -3.88 -12.31
CA GLN A 141 -8.28 -2.72 -12.70
C GLN A 141 -9.04 -2.14 -11.50
N LYS A 142 -9.68 -2.98 -10.68
CA LYS A 142 -10.43 -2.50 -9.51
C LYS A 142 -9.54 -1.89 -8.44
N VAL A 143 -8.32 -2.38 -8.26
CA VAL A 143 -7.34 -1.75 -7.36
C VAL A 143 -7.02 -0.33 -7.81
N ARG A 144 -6.83 -0.12 -9.12
CA ARG A 144 -6.58 1.22 -9.67
C ARG A 144 -7.79 2.16 -9.56
N GLU A 145 -9.00 1.63 -9.72
CA GLU A 145 -10.24 2.42 -9.66
C GLU A 145 -10.66 2.77 -8.23
N CYS A 146 -10.48 1.85 -7.28
CA CYS A 146 -10.97 2.02 -5.93
C CYS A 146 -10.00 2.75 -4.99
N PHE A 147 -8.72 2.94 -5.33
CA PHE A 147 -7.81 3.73 -4.51
C PHE A 147 -7.52 5.10 -5.12
N ASP A 148 -7.71 6.15 -4.34
CA ASP A 148 -7.34 7.50 -4.75
C ASP A 148 -5.83 7.77 -4.59
N LYS A 149 -5.40 8.96 -4.99
CA LYS A 149 -4.01 9.43 -4.86
C LYS A 149 -3.50 9.48 -3.40
N ASN A 150 -4.40 9.59 -2.43
CA ASN A 150 -4.08 9.63 -1.01
C ASN A 150 -4.06 8.24 -0.37
N GLY A 151 -4.52 7.22 -1.10
CA GLY A 151 -4.66 5.86 -0.61
C GLY A 151 -5.96 5.63 0.16
N ALA A 152 -6.96 6.49 0.01
CA ALA A 152 -8.31 6.26 0.49
C ALA A 152 -9.04 5.29 -0.45
N LEU A 153 -9.88 4.43 0.13
CA LEU A 153 -10.71 3.49 -0.61
C LEU A 153 -12.02 4.15 -1.00
N LEU A 154 -12.26 4.36 -2.29
CA LEU A 154 -13.42 5.04 -2.88
C LEU A 154 -14.60 4.09 -3.14
N CYS A 155 -14.31 2.83 -3.45
CA CYS A 155 -15.33 1.81 -3.73
C CYS A 155 -15.00 0.48 -3.08
N GLN A 156 -16.02 -0.38 -2.98
CA GLN A 156 -15.87 -1.74 -2.47
C GLN A 156 -14.84 -2.51 -3.32
N LEU A 157 -13.89 -3.15 -2.64
CA LEU A 157 -12.85 -3.96 -3.27
C LEU A 157 -12.99 -5.41 -2.82
N LYS A 158 -13.25 -6.29 -3.78
CA LYS A 158 -13.46 -7.73 -3.55
C LYS A 158 -12.19 -8.51 -3.90
N LEU A 159 -11.81 -9.41 -3.02
CA LEU A 159 -10.67 -10.32 -3.14
C LEU A 159 -11.17 -11.74 -3.01
N ARG A 160 -10.70 -12.64 -3.88
CA ARG A 160 -10.97 -14.07 -3.72
C ARG A 160 -9.83 -14.69 -2.93
N VAL A 161 -10.17 -15.41 -1.87
CA VAL A 161 -9.21 -16.02 -0.94
C VAL A 161 -9.37 -17.54 -0.97
N CYS A 162 -8.25 -18.23 -1.14
CA CYS A 162 -8.18 -19.70 -1.16
C CYS A 162 -7.12 -20.17 -0.16
N GLY A 163 -7.38 -21.30 0.52
CA GLY A 163 -6.48 -21.88 1.52
C GLY A 163 -6.90 -21.54 2.95
N ASP A 164 -5.94 -21.16 3.80
CA ASP A 164 -6.17 -20.81 5.21
C ASP A 164 -6.80 -19.42 5.36
N VAL A 165 -8.10 -19.34 5.10
CA VAL A 165 -8.91 -18.11 5.17
C VAL A 165 -8.78 -17.44 6.54
N GLN A 166 -8.70 -18.20 7.63
CA GLN A 166 -8.65 -17.64 8.99
C GLN A 166 -7.34 -16.89 9.23
N THR A 167 -6.21 -17.45 8.82
CA THR A 167 -4.91 -16.76 8.89
C THR A 167 -4.91 -15.49 8.03
N ALA A 168 -5.49 -15.55 6.82
CA ALA A 168 -5.59 -14.35 5.98
C ALA A 168 -6.46 -13.26 6.64
N GLU A 169 -7.63 -13.62 7.16
CA GLU A 169 -8.52 -12.69 7.86
C GLU A 169 -7.80 -12.00 9.02
N GLN A 170 -7.09 -12.78 9.84
CA GLN A 170 -6.33 -12.26 10.97
C GLN A 170 -5.27 -11.25 10.51
N VAL A 171 -4.52 -11.54 9.44
CA VAL A 171 -3.50 -10.60 8.94
C VAL A 171 -4.11 -9.28 8.47
N PHE A 172 -5.28 -9.31 7.81
CA PHE A 172 -5.96 -8.09 7.40
C PHE A 172 -6.47 -7.30 8.62
N ASN A 173 -7.06 -7.99 9.60
CA ASN A 173 -7.54 -7.37 10.85
C ASN A 173 -6.39 -6.75 11.66
N ASP A 174 -5.25 -7.43 11.78
CA ASP A 174 -4.04 -6.94 12.46
C ASP A 174 -3.45 -5.70 11.78
N ASN A 175 -3.70 -5.53 10.48
CA ASN A 175 -3.35 -4.32 9.74
C ASN A 175 -4.43 -3.23 9.79
N GLY A 176 -5.50 -3.43 10.57
CA GLY A 176 -6.57 -2.47 10.77
C GLY A 176 -7.43 -2.24 9.52
N LEU A 177 -7.63 -3.29 8.72
CA LEU A 177 -8.55 -3.32 7.58
C LEU A 177 -9.87 -3.96 8.01
N ILE A 178 -10.98 -3.30 7.72
CA ILE A 178 -12.32 -3.81 8.01
C ILE A 178 -12.77 -4.65 6.82
N LEU A 179 -13.11 -5.91 7.08
CA LEU A 179 -13.51 -6.88 6.09
C LEU A 179 -14.95 -7.35 6.32
N ASP A 180 -15.70 -7.49 5.24
CA ASP A 180 -16.85 -8.37 5.18
C ASP A 180 -16.45 -9.66 4.47
N ILE A 181 -16.91 -10.80 4.99
CA ILE A 181 -16.63 -12.12 4.40
C ILE A 181 -17.88 -12.62 3.70
N GLU A 182 -17.75 -12.88 2.40
CA GLU A 182 -18.79 -13.48 1.58
C GLU A 182 -18.37 -14.92 1.21
N GLN A 183 -19.16 -15.90 1.60
CA GLN A 183 -18.94 -17.31 1.25
C GLN A 183 -19.99 -17.78 0.25
N ASN A 184 -19.55 -18.45 -0.81
CA ASN A 184 -20.41 -19.20 -1.71
C ASN A 184 -20.16 -20.69 -1.44
N THR A 185 -21.12 -21.34 -0.76
CA THR A 185 -21.02 -22.75 -0.38
C THR A 185 -21.18 -23.70 -1.57
N GLU A 186 -21.85 -23.30 -2.64
CA GLU A 186 -22.04 -24.15 -3.83
C GLU A 186 -20.74 -24.31 -4.64
N LEU A 187 -19.94 -23.24 -4.69
CA LEU A 187 -18.67 -23.21 -5.43
C LEU A 187 -17.45 -23.23 -4.51
N ASN A 188 -17.65 -23.44 -3.20
CA ASN A 188 -16.62 -23.39 -2.16
C ASN A 188 -15.70 -22.17 -2.27
N GLN A 189 -16.29 -20.98 -2.45
CA GLN A 189 -15.54 -19.73 -2.63
C GLN A 189 -15.63 -18.88 -1.37
N THR A 190 -14.50 -18.31 -0.96
CA THR A 190 -14.49 -17.24 0.03
C THR A 190 -14.00 -15.95 -0.59
N PHE A 191 -14.69 -14.86 -0.28
CA PHE A 191 -14.28 -13.53 -0.69
C PHE A 191 -14.15 -12.61 0.50
N PHE A 192 -13.06 -11.84 0.52
CA PHE A 192 -12.90 -10.70 1.40
C PHE A 192 -13.36 -9.44 0.67
N VAL A 193 -14.12 -8.63 1.37
CA VAL A 193 -14.71 -7.41 0.84
C VAL A 193 -14.28 -6.25 1.73
N LEU A 194 -13.41 -5.39 1.19
CA LEU A 194 -13.09 -4.13 1.83
C LEU A 194 -14.13 -3.10 1.42
N ARG A 195 -14.75 -2.44 2.39
CA ARG A 195 -15.66 -1.32 2.15
C ARG A 195 -14.98 0.00 2.44
N PRO A 196 -15.28 1.06 1.67
CA PRO A 196 -14.92 2.42 2.03
C PRO A 196 -15.38 2.71 3.45
N GLU A 197 -14.51 3.29 4.27
CA GLU A 197 -14.97 3.95 5.49
C GLU A 197 -16.01 4.97 5.04
N LYS A 198 -17.23 4.92 5.60
CA LYS A 198 -18.25 5.92 5.27
C LYS A 198 -17.61 7.28 5.54
N ASN A 199 -17.31 8.04 4.49
CA ASN A 199 -17.03 9.46 4.65
C ASN A 199 -18.25 10.02 5.34
N THR A 200 -18.15 10.27 6.65
CA THR A 200 -18.82 11.42 7.24
C THR A 200 -18.28 12.60 6.46
N MET A 201 -18.94 12.94 5.35
CA MET A 201 -18.92 14.29 4.82
C MET A 201 -19.38 15.16 5.98
N THR A 202 -18.45 15.73 6.72
CA THR A 202 -18.73 16.89 7.54
C THR A 202 -19.15 17.97 6.55
N TYR A 203 -20.43 18.33 6.60
CA TYR A 203 -21.09 19.34 5.76
C TYR A 203 -20.56 20.78 5.98
N GLU A 204 -19.35 20.96 6.50
CA GLU A 204 -18.81 22.26 6.90
C GLU A 204 -17.95 22.95 5.83
N ASP A 205 -17.68 22.33 4.67
CA ASP A 205 -16.90 22.95 3.59
C ASP A 205 -17.67 23.00 2.25
N LEU A 206 -18.79 23.73 2.23
CA LEU A 206 -19.38 24.27 1.00
C LEU A 206 -19.53 25.79 1.16
N PRO A 207 -19.35 26.54 0.05
CA PRO A 207 -18.59 27.79 -0.03
C PRO A 207 -19.13 28.97 0.76
#